data_AF-A0A542RMV3-F1
#
_entry.id   AF-A0A542RMV3-F1
#
_cell.length_a   1.000
_cell.length_b   1.000
_cell.length_c   1.000
_cell.angle_alpha   90.00
_cell.angle_beta   90.00
_cell.angle_gamma   90.00
#
_symmetry.space_group_name_H-M   'P 1'
#
loop_
_entity.id
_entity.type
_entity.pdbx_description
1 polymer ?
#
loop_
_entity_poly.entity_id
_entity_poly.type
_entity_poly.pdbx_seq_one_letter_code
_entity_poly.pdbx_strand_id
1 'polypeptide(L)'
;MNKQLMYDRLKLHFGYDSFRPGQESIIERLLHGRSVLGLLATGGGKSVTYQLPAMLLPGLTVVVSPLISLMVDQVQQLRARKKIPATYLNSMQDPTESREVLKGLSEGAYKLLYISPEKLQQSYVQQVLKRARVSLMAIDEAHCISQWGHDFRTDYLRLPEVVKQLGAPPVLAVTATATATVREEICSLFSIEKEDVVLQSLNRANIAYDLVEVSEERDRRSYVFDQIDRLQGPGIVYCSTRQAVDVLAASYQLDGKKRVHGYHGGMNSMERMLIQSQFLAGELDVIIATNAFGMGIDKPDIRYVIHYQMPASLEAYAQEIGRIGRDGKPGYALLLFSWDDLQIHQHMLEKEYPTQAQVQKYEQLCNAGVPLTNEALAMMDISEEMGALLAFYKERVLASYEAAAAGESYPKAQIIWQETEKRKGFKQKKLAEMVSYVRGENCLRSSINTYFKENDHQFDLYCCKKCGLTKDAYFQTNDNASVKNEQIKWNLRQALDTLLPNK
;
A
#
# COMPACT_ATOMS: atom_id res chain seq x y z
N MET A 1 9.44 18.45 25.69
CA MET A 1 7.97 18.46 25.83
C MET A 1 7.58 17.43 26.90
N ASN A 2 6.52 17.63 27.69
CA ASN A 2 6.15 16.72 28.78
C ASN A 2 5.54 15.42 28.22
N LYS A 3 6.10 14.24 28.54
CA LYS A 3 5.56 12.93 28.12
C LYS A 3 4.09 12.77 28.49
N GLN A 4 3.68 13.27 29.66
CA GLN A 4 2.30 13.22 30.13
C GLN A 4 1.33 13.86 29.12
N LEU A 5 1.72 14.98 28.51
CA LEU A 5 0.89 15.66 27.52
C LEU A 5 0.60 14.77 26.30
N MET A 6 1.56 13.94 25.88
CA MET A 6 1.33 13.04 24.74
C MET A 6 0.30 11.95 25.08
N TYR A 7 0.40 11.36 26.27
CA TYR A 7 -0.56 10.35 26.75
C TYR A 7 -1.96 10.96 26.95
N ASP A 8 -2.05 12.15 27.53
CA ASP A 8 -3.33 12.86 27.70
C ASP A 8 -4.00 13.14 26.35
N ARG A 9 -3.22 13.57 25.35
CA ARG A 9 -3.72 13.84 23.99
C ARG A 9 -4.06 12.55 23.23
N LEU A 10 -3.30 11.48 23.44
CA LEU A 10 -3.61 10.16 22.89
C LEU A 10 -4.99 9.69 23.37
N LYS A 11 -5.23 9.78 24.69
CA LYS A 11 -6.52 9.42 25.29
C LYS A 11 -7.64 10.34 24.84
N LEU A 12 -7.41 11.65 24.82
CA LEU A 12 -8.43 12.63 24.40
C LEU A 12 -8.88 12.41 22.95
N HIS A 13 -7.93 12.30 22.01
CA HIS A 13 -8.22 12.26 20.59
C HIS A 13 -8.59 10.86 20.08
N PHE A 14 -7.98 9.81 20.64
CA PHE A 14 -8.11 8.44 20.13
C PHE A 14 -8.71 7.45 21.13
N GLY A 15 -8.79 7.80 22.41
CA GLY A 15 -9.32 6.90 23.45
C GLY A 15 -8.36 5.79 23.85
N TYR A 16 -7.07 5.87 23.47
CA TYR A 16 -6.07 4.88 23.86
C TYR A 16 -5.35 5.29 25.15
N ASP A 17 -5.18 4.36 26.08
CA ASP A 17 -4.46 4.60 27.34
C ASP A 17 -2.93 4.48 27.20
N SER A 18 -2.44 3.82 26.15
CA SER A 18 -1.02 3.60 25.93
C SER A 18 -0.64 3.56 24.45
N PHE A 19 0.61 3.90 24.14
CA PHE A 19 1.18 3.74 22.82
C PHE A 19 1.45 2.27 22.49
N ARG A 20 1.36 1.91 21.21
CA ARG A 20 1.90 0.66 20.69
C ARG A 20 3.42 0.77 20.50
N PRO A 21 4.14 -0.36 20.44
CA PRO A 21 5.59 -0.36 20.23
C PRO A 21 6.01 0.54 19.06
N GLY A 22 7.03 1.37 19.29
CA GLY A 22 7.58 2.30 18.30
C GLY A 22 6.84 3.64 18.17
N GLN A 23 5.54 3.72 18.46
CA GLN A 23 4.75 4.95 18.26
C GLN A 23 5.27 6.12 19.10
N GLU A 24 5.51 5.91 20.41
CA GLU A 24 6.01 6.94 21.32
C GLU A 24 7.36 7.48 20.83
N SER A 25 8.30 6.59 20.50
CA SER A 25 9.64 6.99 20.03
C SER A 25 9.58 7.80 18.74
N ILE A 26 8.68 7.47 17.80
CA ILE A 26 8.50 8.23 16.57
C ILE A 26 7.99 9.63 16.90
N ILE A 27 6.91 9.71 17.67
CA ILE A 27 6.24 10.97 18.00
C ILE A 27 7.19 11.89 18.77
N GLU A 28 7.94 11.37 19.74
CA GLU A 28 8.92 12.14 20.49
C GLU A 28 9.99 12.77 19.59
N ARG A 29 10.58 12.01 18.66
CA ARG A 29 11.60 12.51 17.73
C ARG A 29 11.05 13.62 16.82
N LEU A 30 9.84 13.43 16.28
CA LEU A 30 9.16 14.43 15.44
C LEU A 30 8.92 15.75 16.21
N LEU A 31 8.52 15.66 17.47
CA LEU A 31 8.27 16.82 18.32
C LEU A 31 9.56 17.58 18.70
N HIS A 32 10.72 16.93 18.62
CA HIS A 32 12.04 17.57 18.72
C HIS A 32 12.53 18.11 17.37
N GLY A 33 11.69 18.11 16.33
CA GLY A 33 12.02 18.63 15.01
C GLY A 33 12.89 17.70 14.16
N ARG A 34 13.01 16.42 14.54
CA ARG A 34 13.81 15.44 13.78
C ARG A 34 12.95 14.73 12.75
N SER A 35 13.53 14.42 11.59
CA SER A 35 12.91 13.54 10.60
C SER A 35 13.08 12.07 11.02
N VAL A 36 12.09 11.23 10.75
CA VAL A 36 12.00 9.86 11.26
C VAL A 36 11.58 8.91 10.15
N LEU A 37 12.23 7.74 10.09
CA LEU A 37 11.77 6.60 9.29
C LEU A 37 11.11 5.58 10.21
N GLY A 38 9.79 5.44 10.13
CA GLY A 38 9.02 4.45 10.88
C GLY A 38 8.64 3.24 10.03
N LEU A 39 9.25 2.08 10.31
CA LEU A 39 8.77 0.80 9.78
C LEU A 39 7.81 0.22 10.79
N LEU A 40 6.51 0.37 10.52
CA LEU A 40 5.45 -0.09 11.41
C LEU A 40 4.59 -1.09 10.66
N ALA A 41 4.47 -2.30 11.20
CA ALA A 41 3.70 -3.39 10.62
C ALA A 41 2.28 -2.94 10.24
N THR A 42 1.63 -3.64 9.32
CA THR A 42 0.22 -3.41 8.99
C THR A 42 -0.64 -3.53 10.26
N GLY A 43 -1.53 -2.56 10.47
CA GLY A 43 -2.28 -2.45 11.73
C GLY A 43 -1.45 -1.98 12.94
N GLY A 44 -0.17 -1.65 12.80
CA GLY A 44 0.68 -1.11 13.87
C GLY A 44 0.30 0.29 14.37
N GLY A 45 -0.76 0.89 13.81
CA GLY A 45 -1.22 2.23 14.17
C GLY A 45 -0.35 3.34 13.59
N LYS A 46 0.11 3.18 12.34
CA LYS A 46 0.86 4.21 11.59
C LYS A 46 0.20 5.59 11.66
N SER A 47 -1.12 5.65 11.51
CA SER A 47 -1.81 6.94 11.42
C SER A 47 -1.69 7.78 12.70
N VAL A 48 -1.63 7.15 13.86
CA VAL A 48 -1.44 7.85 15.15
C VAL A 48 -0.12 8.61 15.18
N THR A 49 0.92 8.11 14.50
CA THR A 49 2.26 8.72 14.56
C THR A 49 2.39 10.03 13.79
N TYR A 50 1.43 10.37 12.92
CA TYR A 50 1.33 11.72 12.33
C TYR A 50 0.07 12.48 12.76
N GLN A 51 -1.03 11.79 13.08
CA GLN A 51 -2.27 12.45 13.54
C GLN A 51 -2.11 13.06 14.94
N LEU A 52 -1.37 12.41 15.86
CA LEU A 52 -1.14 12.98 17.18
C LEU A 52 -0.19 14.19 17.13
N PRO A 53 0.98 14.14 16.44
CA PRO A 53 1.80 15.33 16.22
C PRO A 53 1.06 16.49 15.57
N ALA A 54 0.12 16.22 14.64
CA ALA A 54 -0.68 17.28 14.02
C ALA A 54 -1.45 18.12 15.04
N MET A 55 -1.86 17.53 16.16
CA MET A 55 -2.54 18.25 17.25
C MET A 55 -1.60 18.92 18.24
N LEU A 56 -0.32 18.53 18.25
CA LEU A 56 0.70 19.01 19.19
C LEU A 56 1.58 20.11 18.58
N LEU A 57 1.79 20.08 17.27
CA LEU A 57 2.58 21.06 16.53
C LEU A 57 1.74 22.29 16.15
N PRO A 58 2.34 23.49 16.03
CA PRO A 58 1.60 24.73 15.85
C PRO A 58 0.92 24.85 14.46
N GLY A 59 1.56 24.38 13.40
CA GLY A 59 1.08 24.55 12.02
C GLY A 59 0.37 23.32 11.45
N LEU A 60 0.36 23.22 10.12
CA LEU A 60 -0.31 22.14 9.38
C LEU A 60 0.56 20.88 9.32
N THR A 61 -0.03 19.71 9.53
CA THR A 61 0.58 18.44 9.11
C THR A 61 0.05 18.04 7.75
N VAL A 62 0.95 17.80 6.80
CA VAL A 62 0.62 17.33 5.45
C VAL A 62 0.95 15.84 5.37
N VAL A 63 -0.02 15.01 5.02
CA VAL A 63 0.11 13.57 4.84
C VAL A 63 0.01 13.26 3.35
N VAL A 64 1.12 12.84 2.74
CA VAL A 64 1.14 12.34 1.37
C VAL A 64 0.81 10.85 1.39
N SER A 65 -0.18 10.43 0.62
CA SER A 65 -0.56 9.02 0.52
C SER A 65 -0.81 8.66 -0.95
N PRO A 66 -0.58 7.41 -1.39
CA PRO A 66 -0.85 7.03 -2.78
C PRO A 66 -2.33 6.73 -3.04
N LEU A 67 -3.16 6.75 -2.00
CA LEU A 67 -4.43 6.03 -1.95
C LEU A 67 -5.57 6.98 -1.66
N ILE A 68 -6.19 7.49 -2.72
CA ILE A 68 -7.30 8.44 -2.62
C ILE A 68 -8.44 7.89 -1.74
N SER A 69 -8.83 6.62 -1.94
CA SER A 69 -9.90 5.99 -1.15
C SER A 69 -9.58 5.97 0.35
N LEU A 70 -8.33 5.68 0.72
CA LEU A 70 -7.89 5.70 2.11
C LEU A 70 -7.89 7.12 2.69
N MET A 71 -7.44 8.12 1.93
CA MET A 71 -7.49 9.52 2.39
C MET A 71 -8.91 9.95 2.75
N VAL A 72 -9.87 9.63 1.87
CA VAL A 72 -11.28 9.99 2.05
C VAL A 72 -11.83 9.32 3.30
N ASP A 73 -11.62 8.00 3.45
CA ASP A 73 -12.08 7.24 4.62
C ASP A 73 -11.45 7.77 5.93
N GLN A 74 -10.14 8.02 5.94
CA GLN A 74 -9.45 8.58 7.10
C GLN A 74 -10.03 9.95 7.50
N VAL A 75 -10.23 10.84 6.54
CA VAL A 75 -10.80 12.16 6.82
C VAL A 75 -12.26 12.06 7.29
N GLN A 76 -13.06 11.19 6.69
CA GLN A 76 -14.45 10.96 7.12
C GLN A 76 -14.50 10.45 8.57
N GLN A 77 -13.67 9.47 8.92
CA GLN A 77 -13.57 8.96 10.29
C GLN A 77 -13.12 10.05 11.29
N LEU A 78 -12.14 10.88 10.92
CA LEU A 78 -11.67 11.99 11.75
C LEU A 78 -12.75 13.06 11.94
N ARG A 79 -13.49 13.41 10.88
CA ARG A 79 -14.62 14.36 10.91
C ARG A 79 -15.78 13.83 11.74
N ALA A 80 -16.15 12.56 11.59
CA ALA A 80 -17.21 11.92 12.36
C ALA A 80 -16.91 11.95 13.87
N ARG A 81 -15.65 11.74 14.25
CA ARG A 81 -15.20 11.85 15.65
C ARG A 81 -15.15 13.28 16.17
N LYS A 82 -15.20 14.30 15.29
CA LYS A 82 -15.10 15.75 15.59
C LYS A 82 -13.91 16.16 16.47
N LYS A 83 -12.82 15.39 16.44
CA LYS A 83 -11.66 15.58 17.33
C LYS A 83 -10.42 16.14 16.64
N ILE A 84 -10.34 16.06 15.31
CA ILE A 84 -9.19 16.50 14.52
C ILE A 84 -9.72 17.24 13.28
N PRO A 85 -9.44 18.55 13.12
CA PRO A 85 -9.78 19.30 11.92
C PRO A 85 -8.95 18.79 10.73
N ALA A 86 -9.56 17.93 9.91
CA ALA A 86 -8.91 17.24 8.80
C ALA A 86 -9.61 17.47 7.46
N THR A 87 -8.81 17.52 6.40
CA THR A 87 -9.29 17.62 5.02
C THR A 87 -8.42 16.81 4.07
N TYR A 88 -8.85 16.64 2.82
CA TYR A 88 -8.06 16.01 1.76
C TYR A 88 -8.05 16.85 0.48
N LEU A 89 -6.98 16.68 -0.32
CA LEU A 89 -6.84 17.21 -1.68
C LEU A 89 -6.39 16.11 -2.64
N ASN A 90 -7.15 15.86 -3.71
CA ASN A 90 -6.79 14.90 -4.75
C ASN A 90 -7.28 15.32 -6.15
N SER A 91 -7.00 14.49 -7.16
CA SER A 91 -7.36 14.71 -8.56
C SER A 91 -8.83 14.45 -8.90
N MET A 92 -9.58 13.75 -8.03
CA MET A 92 -10.99 13.40 -8.25
C MET A 92 -11.99 14.40 -7.66
N GLN A 93 -11.53 15.39 -6.88
CA GLN A 93 -12.40 16.40 -6.29
C GLN A 93 -12.92 17.40 -7.32
N ASP A 94 -14.14 17.89 -7.06
CA ASP A 94 -14.72 18.98 -7.83
C ASP A 94 -13.85 20.26 -7.70
N PRO A 95 -13.69 21.06 -8.76
CA PRO A 95 -12.93 22.31 -8.70
C PRO A 95 -13.43 23.31 -7.65
N THR A 96 -14.73 23.34 -7.37
CA THR A 96 -15.30 24.23 -6.34
C THR A 96 -14.92 23.78 -4.95
N GLU A 97 -15.09 22.48 -4.64
CA GLU A 97 -14.67 21.86 -3.38
C GLU A 97 -13.16 22.08 -3.14
N SER A 98 -12.34 21.87 -4.18
CA SER A 98 -10.89 22.10 -4.12
C SER A 98 -10.55 23.54 -3.71
N ARG A 99 -11.27 24.54 -4.25
CA ARG A 99 -11.04 25.96 -3.91
C ARG A 99 -11.41 26.26 -2.46
N GLU A 100 -12.51 25.70 -1.96
CA GLU A 100 -12.94 25.86 -0.56
C GLU A 100 -11.91 25.26 0.41
N VAL A 101 -11.40 24.07 0.09
CA VAL A 101 -10.35 23.43 0.88
C VAL A 101 -9.09 24.29 0.91
N LEU A 102 -8.64 24.82 -0.23
CA LEU A 102 -7.47 25.69 -0.31
C LEU A 102 -7.65 27.00 0.46
N LYS A 103 -8.84 27.59 0.41
CA LYS A 103 -9.18 28.77 1.21
C LYS A 103 -9.09 28.45 2.70
N GLY A 104 -9.73 27.37 3.16
CA GLY A 104 -9.68 26.96 4.56
C GLY A 104 -8.26 26.62 5.04
N LEU A 105 -7.41 26.04 4.17
CA LEU A 105 -5.99 25.83 4.48
C LEU A 105 -5.25 27.16 4.71
N SER A 106 -5.50 28.17 3.88
CA SER A 106 -4.88 29.50 4.03
C SER A 106 -5.36 30.25 5.28
N GLU A 107 -6.57 29.98 5.74
CA GLU A 107 -7.19 30.57 6.93
C GLU A 107 -6.83 29.81 8.23
N GLY A 108 -6.11 28.68 8.13
CA GLY A 108 -5.72 27.88 9.29
C GLY A 108 -6.85 27.03 9.88
N ALA A 109 -7.89 26.73 9.10
CA ALA A 109 -9.06 25.95 9.54
C ALA A 109 -8.74 24.46 9.80
N TYR A 110 -7.60 23.96 9.30
CA TYR A 110 -7.24 22.54 9.36
C TYR A 110 -5.91 22.32 10.07
N LYS A 111 -5.81 21.21 10.81
CA LYS A 111 -4.58 20.72 11.43
C LYS A 111 -3.92 19.59 10.63
N LEU A 112 -4.72 18.87 9.83
CA LEU A 112 -4.27 17.73 9.04
C LEU A 112 -4.80 17.83 7.60
N LEU A 113 -3.91 17.71 6.62
CA LEU A 113 -4.24 17.61 5.21
C LEU A 113 -3.74 16.28 4.67
N TYR A 114 -4.62 15.45 4.15
CA TYR A 114 -4.23 14.35 3.27
C TYR A 114 -4.12 14.86 1.83
N ILE A 115 -3.07 14.50 1.11
CA ILE A 115 -2.89 14.96 -0.27
C ILE A 115 -2.28 13.87 -1.14
N SER A 116 -2.74 13.80 -2.39
CA SER A 116 -2.12 12.93 -3.38
C SER A 116 -0.81 13.53 -3.93
N PRO A 117 0.21 12.70 -4.24
CA PRO A 117 1.51 13.17 -4.73
C PRO A 117 1.41 14.10 -5.93
N GLU A 118 0.56 13.76 -6.90
CA GLU A 118 0.34 14.53 -8.13
C GLU A 118 -0.27 15.90 -7.84
N LYS A 119 -1.19 15.98 -6.87
CA LYS A 119 -1.82 17.25 -6.47
C LYS A 119 -0.83 18.15 -5.72
N LEU A 120 0.01 17.56 -4.88
CA LEU A 120 1.04 18.27 -4.12
C LEU A 120 2.10 18.93 -5.02
N GLN A 121 2.36 18.37 -6.20
CA GLN A 121 3.32 18.94 -7.16
C GLN A 121 2.83 20.25 -7.80
N GLN A 122 1.54 20.58 -7.69
CA GLN A 122 0.99 21.76 -8.34
C GLN A 122 1.41 23.04 -7.61
N SER A 123 2.00 23.98 -8.34
CA SER A 123 2.62 25.18 -7.76
C SER A 123 1.65 26.02 -6.93
N TYR A 124 0.38 26.14 -7.35
CA TYR A 124 -0.63 26.89 -6.61
C TYR A 124 -0.95 26.24 -5.25
N VAL A 125 -0.91 24.91 -5.15
CA VAL A 125 -1.10 24.18 -3.89
C VAL A 125 0.08 24.45 -2.97
N GLN A 126 1.31 24.32 -3.47
CA GLN A 126 2.52 24.57 -2.68
C GLN A 126 2.59 26.00 -2.16
N GLN A 127 2.12 26.99 -2.93
CA GLN A 127 2.02 28.38 -2.46
C GLN A 127 1.07 28.53 -1.27
N VAL A 128 -0.08 27.84 -1.28
CA VAL A 128 -1.01 27.81 -0.14
C VAL A 128 -0.36 27.12 1.06
N LEU A 129 0.29 25.97 0.86
CA LEU A 129 0.95 25.22 1.93
C LEU A 129 2.09 26.01 2.60
N LYS A 130 2.89 26.75 1.82
CA LYS A 130 3.90 27.69 2.34
C LYS A 130 3.28 28.72 3.29
N ARG A 131 2.14 29.30 2.92
CA ARG A 131 1.42 30.29 3.76
C ARG A 131 0.81 29.64 5.02
N ALA A 132 0.31 28.42 4.90
CA ALA A 132 -0.30 27.66 5.99
C ALA A 132 0.72 27.16 7.05
N ARG A 133 2.03 27.33 6.82
CA ARG A 133 3.14 26.90 7.70
C ARG A 133 3.07 25.42 8.04
N VAL A 134 3.60 24.59 7.15
CA VAL A 134 3.72 23.14 7.39
C VAL A 134 4.68 22.88 8.54
N SER A 135 4.23 22.18 9.58
CA SER A 135 5.04 21.78 10.74
C SER A 135 5.53 20.35 10.67
N LEU A 136 4.90 19.51 9.85
CA LEU A 136 5.27 18.11 9.66
C LEU A 136 4.84 17.66 8.26
N MET A 137 5.75 16.98 7.57
CA MET A 137 5.47 16.28 6.33
C MET A 137 5.47 14.77 6.60
N ALA A 138 4.30 14.15 6.62
CA ALA A 138 4.18 12.70 6.71
C ALA A 138 4.06 12.10 5.31
N ILE A 139 4.89 11.11 5.02
CA ILE A 139 4.90 10.38 3.75
C ILE A 139 4.47 8.95 4.08
N ASP A 140 3.22 8.63 3.77
CA ASP A 140 2.67 7.29 3.93
C ASP A 140 3.04 6.42 2.72
N GLU A 141 3.17 5.12 2.99
CA GLU A 141 3.74 4.13 2.06
C GLU A 141 5.06 4.62 1.43
N ALA A 142 5.98 5.11 2.27
CA ALA A 142 7.24 5.72 1.81
C ALA A 142 8.12 4.79 0.95
N HIS A 143 7.86 3.48 0.96
CA HIS A 143 8.51 2.54 0.04
C HIS A 143 8.23 2.86 -1.45
N CYS A 144 7.15 3.58 -1.77
CA CYS A 144 6.82 4.03 -3.12
C CYS A 144 7.87 5.01 -3.70
N ILE A 145 8.67 5.66 -2.84
CA ILE A 145 9.76 6.56 -3.27
C ILE A 145 10.90 5.78 -3.91
N SER A 146 11.24 4.63 -3.32
CA SER A 146 12.41 3.89 -3.73
C SER A 146 12.20 3.30 -5.12
N GLN A 147 13.17 3.54 -6.01
CA GLN A 147 13.18 2.89 -7.33
C GLN A 147 13.23 1.36 -7.22
N TRP A 148 13.70 0.87 -6.08
CA TRP A 148 13.83 -0.53 -5.69
C TRP A 148 12.69 -1.00 -4.76
N GLY A 149 11.67 -0.16 -4.52
CA GLY A 149 10.43 -0.53 -3.87
C GLY A 149 9.57 -1.47 -4.73
N HIS A 150 8.65 -2.20 -4.12
CA HIS A 150 7.73 -3.10 -4.83
C HIS A 150 6.55 -2.36 -5.49
N ASP A 151 6.15 -1.19 -4.99
CA ASP A 151 5.08 -0.33 -5.54
C ASP A 151 5.58 1.12 -5.80
N PHE A 152 6.62 1.25 -6.62
CA PHE A 152 7.21 2.55 -6.93
C PHE A 152 6.27 3.49 -7.69
N ARG A 153 6.34 4.78 -7.36
CA ARG A 153 5.61 5.84 -8.06
C ARG A 153 6.53 7.00 -8.41
N THR A 154 6.49 7.43 -9.67
CA THR A 154 7.29 8.55 -10.18
C THR A 154 7.02 9.84 -9.42
N ASP A 155 5.76 10.10 -9.05
CA ASP A 155 5.36 11.30 -8.31
C ASP A 155 5.99 11.41 -6.91
N TYR A 156 6.32 10.27 -6.30
CA TYR A 156 6.92 10.21 -4.97
C TYR A 156 8.40 10.65 -4.97
N LEU A 157 9.08 10.56 -6.11
CA LEU A 157 10.48 10.98 -6.22
C LEU A 157 10.68 12.50 -6.18
N ARG A 158 9.63 13.27 -6.47
CA ARG A 158 9.68 14.74 -6.43
C ARG A 158 9.47 15.29 -5.02
N LEU A 159 9.08 14.45 -4.06
CA LEU A 159 8.79 14.87 -2.68
C LEU A 159 9.95 15.55 -1.95
N PRO A 160 11.23 15.12 -2.07
CA PRO A 160 12.34 15.80 -1.41
C PRO A 160 12.47 17.28 -1.81
N GLU A 161 12.26 17.58 -3.09
CA GLU A 161 12.30 18.96 -3.59
C GLU A 161 11.11 19.77 -3.09
N VAL A 162 9.91 19.17 -3.08
CA VAL A 162 8.73 19.82 -2.49
C VAL A 162 8.95 20.13 -1.01
N VAL A 163 9.52 19.19 -0.24
CA VAL A 163 9.82 19.40 1.20
C VAL A 163 10.75 20.60 1.39
N LYS A 164 11.82 20.72 0.58
CA LYS A 164 12.72 21.88 0.62
C LYS A 164 11.97 23.17 0.32
N GLN A 165 11.14 23.16 -0.72
CA GLN A 165 10.35 24.33 -1.10
C GLN A 165 9.36 24.75 0.00
N LEU A 166 8.80 23.81 0.76
CA LEU A 166 7.90 24.10 1.89
C LEU A 166 8.62 24.61 3.15
N GLY A 167 9.94 24.86 3.09
CA GLY A 167 10.73 25.34 4.22
C GLY A 167 11.38 24.24 5.06
N ALA A 168 11.55 23.05 4.49
CA ALA A 168 12.16 21.88 5.12
C ALA A 168 11.55 21.49 6.49
N PRO A 169 10.22 21.28 6.57
CA PRO A 169 9.62 20.74 7.79
C PRO A 169 10.18 19.33 8.10
N PRO A 170 10.16 18.89 9.37
CA PRO A 170 10.47 17.51 9.73
C PRO A 170 9.66 16.53 8.88
N VAL A 171 10.30 15.45 8.45
CA VAL A 171 9.69 14.41 7.61
C VAL A 171 9.46 13.15 8.43
N LEU A 172 8.23 12.66 8.48
CA LEU A 172 7.94 11.29 8.87
C LEU A 172 7.77 10.45 7.62
N ALA A 173 8.74 9.59 7.30
CA ALA A 173 8.55 8.54 6.29
C ALA A 173 8.03 7.29 7.00
N VAL A 174 6.85 6.79 6.61
CA VAL A 174 6.25 5.62 7.25
C VAL A 174 5.87 4.57 6.21
N THR A 175 6.20 3.30 6.49
CA THR A 175 5.85 2.17 5.61
C THR A 175 5.64 0.90 6.43
N ALA A 176 4.84 -0.03 5.89
CA ALA A 176 4.77 -1.38 6.43
C ALA A 176 6.02 -2.19 6.08
N THR A 177 6.44 -2.14 4.82
CA THR A 177 7.46 -3.03 4.28
C THR A 177 8.54 -2.20 3.60
N ALA A 178 9.79 -2.44 3.97
CA ALA A 178 10.96 -1.88 3.30
C ALA A 178 12.20 -2.73 3.60
N THR A 179 12.92 -3.13 2.55
CA THR A 179 14.21 -3.80 2.67
C THR A 179 15.29 -2.83 3.15
N ALA A 180 16.45 -3.34 3.58
CA ALA A 180 17.55 -2.50 4.05
C ALA A 180 17.97 -1.42 3.03
N THR A 181 18.03 -1.78 1.74
CA THR A 181 18.40 -0.85 0.66
C THR A 181 17.34 0.24 0.47
N VAL A 182 16.05 -0.11 0.54
CA VAL A 182 14.94 0.86 0.48
C VAL A 182 15.00 1.82 1.66
N ARG A 183 15.31 1.33 2.87
CA ARG A 183 15.48 2.19 4.06
C ARG A 183 16.60 3.20 3.89
N GLU A 184 17.76 2.76 3.43
CA GLU A 184 18.94 3.62 3.21
C GLU A 184 18.64 4.72 2.17
N GLU A 185 17.94 4.38 1.09
CA GLU A 185 17.52 5.34 0.07
C GLU A 185 16.56 6.39 0.65
N ILE A 186 15.52 5.97 1.38
CA ILE A 186 14.58 6.90 2.03
C ILE A 186 15.31 7.81 3.02
N CYS A 187 16.19 7.25 3.86
CA CYS A 187 16.95 8.04 4.82
C CYS A 187 17.83 9.09 4.13
N SER A 188 18.51 8.72 3.05
CA SER A 188 19.33 9.64 2.26
C SER A 188 18.49 10.79 1.67
N LEU A 189 17.33 10.47 1.09
CA LEU A 189 16.47 11.46 0.42
C LEU A 189 15.89 12.52 1.36
N PHE A 190 15.61 12.17 2.62
CA PHE A 190 15.04 13.09 3.61
C PHE A 190 15.99 13.45 4.75
N SER A 191 17.28 13.13 4.61
CA SER A 191 18.30 13.40 5.62
C SER A 191 17.90 12.87 7.01
N ILE A 192 17.43 11.63 7.07
CA ILE A 192 17.05 10.95 8.31
C ILE A 192 18.28 10.24 8.87
N GLU A 193 18.65 10.58 10.11
CA GLU A 193 19.76 9.95 10.81
C GLU A 193 19.46 8.49 11.14
N LYS A 194 20.51 7.66 11.22
CA LYS A 194 20.36 6.21 11.51
C LYS A 194 19.66 5.95 12.85
N GLU A 195 19.91 6.80 13.83
CA GLU A 195 19.30 6.73 15.17
C GLU A 195 17.80 7.03 15.14
N ASP A 196 17.36 7.82 14.15
CA ASP A 196 15.97 8.21 13.96
C ASP A 196 15.16 7.20 13.13
N VAL A 197 15.73 6.03 12.82
CA VAL A 197 15.00 4.88 12.27
C VAL A 197 14.34 4.10 13.42
N VAL A 198 13.02 3.87 13.32
CA VAL A 198 12.26 3.04 14.26
C VAL A 198 11.75 1.80 13.52
N LEU A 199 12.15 0.63 14.01
CA LEU A 199 11.78 -0.66 13.42
C LEU A 199 10.82 -1.40 14.37
N GLN A 200 9.60 -1.63 13.91
CA GLN A 200 8.71 -2.64 14.49
C GLN A 200 8.86 -3.93 13.71
N SER A 201 8.88 -5.07 14.41
CA SER A 201 8.95 -6.38 13.75
C SER A 201 7.71 -6.62 12.87
N LEU A 202 7.98 -7.11 11.66
CA LEU A 202 7.00 -7.63 10.71
C LEU A 202 6.53 -9.04 11.10
N ASN A 203 7.32 -9.74 11.90
CA ASN A 203 6.97 -11.06 12.40
C ASN A 203 5.74 -11.00 13.32
N ARG A 204 4.67 -11.65 12.88
CA ARG A 204 3.41 -11.75 13.60
C ARG A 204 3.28 -13.16 14.14
N ALA A 205 3.49 -13.32 15.44
CA ALA A 205 3.38 -14.63 16.11
C ALA A 205 2.02 -15.30 15.85
N ASN A 206 0.95 -14.50 15.80
CA ASN A 206 -0.42 -14.97 15.63
C ASN A 206 -0.79 -15.47 14.21
N ILE A 207 0.11 -15.42 13.23
CA ILE A 207 -0.18 -15.84 11.84
C ILE A 207 0.53 -17.15 11.52
N ALA A 208 -0.21 -18.20 11.22
CA ALA A 208 0.33 -19.44 10.70
C ALA A 208 0.57 -19.38 9.19
N TYR A 209 1.66 -20.00 8.73
CA TYR A 209 2.06 -20.01 7.32
C TYR A 209 1.91 -21.42 6.72
N ASP A 210 0.99 -21.59 5.78
CA ASP A 210 0.80 -22.81 5.00
C ASP A 210 1.20 -22.60 3.53
N LEU A 211 1.61 -23.68 2.88
CA LEU A 211 2.06 -23.69 1.49
C LEU A 211 1.58 -24.96 0.80
N VAL A 212 0.92 -24.84 -0.34
CA VAL A 212 0.44 -25.98 -1.13
C VAL A 212 0.87 -25.81 -2.57
N GLU A 213 1.63 -26.78 -3.07
CA GLU A 213 1.93 -26.88 -4.48
C GLU A 213 0.74 -27.53 -5.20
N VAL A 214 0.35 -26.95 -6.32
CA VAL A 214 -0.76 -27.41 -7.16
C VAL A 214 -0.30 -27.51 -8.61
N SER A 215 -0.76 -28.54 -9.31
CA SER A 215 -0.35 -28.81 -10.69
C SER A 215 -1.42 -28.44 -11.71
N GLU A 216 -2.71 -28.52 -11.35
CA GLU A 216 -3.82 -28.26 -12.26
C GLU A 216 -4.75 -27.16 -11.74
N GLU A 217 -5.28 -26.35 -12.66
CA GLU A 217 -6.17 -25.22 -12.32
C GLU A 217 -7.48 -25.67 -11.68
N ARG A 218 -8.00 -26.83 -12.12
CA ARG A 218 -9.23 -27.40 -11.58
C ARG A 218 -9.06 -27.77 -10.11
N ASP A 219 -7.95 -28.43 -9.78
CA ASP A 219 -7.63 -28.85 -8.42
C ASP A 219 -7.36 -27.64 -7.53
N ARG A 220 -6.64 -26.65 -8.08
CA ARG A 220 -6.40 -25.36 -7.41
C ARG A 220 -7.71 -24.68 -7.01
N ARG A 221 -8.65 -24.54 -7.95
CA ARG A 221 -9.97 -23.94 -7.69
C ARG A 221 -10.77 -24.73 -6.66
N SER A 222 -10.85 -26.06 -6.83
CA SER A 222 -11.57 -26.94 -5.91
C SER A 222 -11.01 -26.85 -4.48
N TYR A 223 -9.69 -26.87 -4.35
CA TYR A 223 -9.02 -26.73 -3.06
C TYR A 223 -9.33 -25.38 -2.41
N VAL A 224 -9.21 -24.27 -3.14
CA VAL A 224 -9.53 -22.94 -2.59
C VAL A 224 -10.99 -22.84 -2.17
N PHE A 225 -11.93 -23.42 -2.91
CA PHE A 225 -13.35 -23.41 -2.55
C PHE A 225 -13.60 -24.19 -1.25
N ASP A 226 -13.00 -25.39 -1.10
CA ASP A 226 -13.02 -26.15 0.16
C ASP A 226 -12.44 -25.35 1.33
N GLN A 227 -11.30 -24.68 1.12
CA GLN A 227 -10.69 -23.86 2.16
C GLN A 227 -11.57 -22.67 2.55
N ILE A 228 -12.15 -21.95 1.58
CA ILE A 228 -13.06 -20.84 1.86
C ILE A 228 -14.24 -21.32 2.69
N ASP A 229 -14.86 -22.44 2.32
CA ASP A 229 -16.01 -23.00 3.03
C ASP A 229 -15.68 -23.38 4.48
N ARG A 230 -14.51 -23.99 4.70
CA ARG A 230 -14.12 -24.57 5.99
C ARG A 230 -13.49 -23.56 6.94
N LEU A 231 -12.73 -22.58 6.44
CA LEU A 231 -12.06 -21.60 7.30
C LEU A 231 -13.06 -20.73 8.06
N GLN A 232 -12.73 -20.36 9.29
CA GLN A 232 -13.61 -19.53 10.12
C GLN A 232 -13.34 -18.03 9.94
N GLY A 233 -14.41 -17.24 10.07
CA GLY A 233 -14.36 -15.78 10.01
C GLY A 233 -14.08 -15.20 8.62
N PRO A 234 -13.86 -13.87 8.53
CA PRO A 234 -13.70 -13.19 7.26
C PRO A 234 -12.30 -13.40 6.68
N GLY A 235 -12.22 -13.46 5.35
CA GLY A 235 -10.97 -13.73 4.65
C GLY A 235 -10.77 -12.93 3.36
N ILE A 236 -9.54 -12.99 2.84
CA ILE A 236 -9.17 -12.41 1.55
C ILE A 236 -8.53 -13.49 0.70
N VAL A 237 -8.86 -13.54 -0.59
CA VAL A 237 -8.22 -14.41 -1.57
C VAL A 237 -7.53 -13.54 -2.61
N TYR A 238 -6.20 -13.63 -2.71
CA TYR A 238 -5.41 -12.86 -3.67
C TYR A 238 -5.16 -13.63 -4.96
N CYS A 239 -5.44 -12.97 -6.09
CA CYS A 239 -5.14 -13.41 -7.45
C CYS A 239 -4.18 -12.42 -8.12
N SER A 240 -3.39 -12.88 -9.08
CA SER A 240 -2.44 -12.04 -9.82
C SER A 240 -3.11 -11.20 -10.91
N THR A 241 -4.25 -11.63 -11.46
CA THR A 241 -4.91 -10.94 -12.59
C THR A 241 -6.36 -10.59 -12.29
N ARG A 242 -6.87 -9.53 -12.95
CA ARG A 242 -8.29 -9.11 -12.87
C ARG A 242 -9.23 -10.22 -13.35
N GLN A 243 -8.88 -10.85 -14.47
CA GLN A 243 -9.64 -11.96 -15.02
C GLN A 243 -9.74 -13.14 -14.04
N ALA A 244 -8.67 -13.48 -13.33
CA ALA A 244 -8.71 -14.53 -12.32
C ALA A 244 -9.64 -14.17 -11.16
N VAL A 245 -9.68 -12.90 -10.74
CA VAL A 245 -10.65 -12.42 -9.73
C VAL A 245 -12.08 -12.61 -10.23
N ASP A 246 -12.39 -12.13 -11.43
CA ASP A 246 -13.75 -12.20 -11.98
C ASP A 246 -14.23 -13.64 -12.13
N VAL A 247 -13.40 -14.50 -12.72
CA VAL A 247 -13.72 -15.91 -12.94
C VAL A 247 -13.89 -16.66 -11.63
N LEU A 248 -12.96 -16.47 -10.67
CA LEU A 248 -13.00 -17.18 -9.40
C LEU A 248 -14.19 -16.72 -8.53
N ALA A 249 -14.47 -15.40 -8.50
CA ALA A 249 -15.60 -14.85 -7.77
C ALA A 249 -16.94 -15.31 -8.36
N ALA A 250 -17.13 -15.22 -9.68
CA ALA A 250 -18.34 -15.69 -10.33
C ALA A 250 -18.53 -17.21 -10.13
N SER A 251 -17.45 -17.99 -10.24
CA SER A 251 -17.51 -19.45 -10.02
C SER A 251 -17.89 -19.79 -8.58
N TYR A 252 -17.34 -19.08 -7.59
CA TYR A 252 -17.67 -19.32 -6.18
C TYR A 252 -19.10 -18.87 -5.85
N GLN A 253 -19.59 -17.78 -6.45
CA GLN A 253 -20.95 -17.27 -6.21
C GLN A 253 -22.05 -18.23 -6.69
N LEU A 254 -21.74 -19.16 -7.62
CA LEU A 254 -22.70 -20.16 -8.10
C LEU A 254 -22.90 -21.31 -7.10
N ASP A 255 -21.82 -21.83 -6.52
CA ASP A 255 -21.83 -23.10 -5.77
C ASP A 255 -21.30 -22.99 -4.32
N GLY A 256 -20.75 -21.83 -3.95
CA GLY A 256 -20.11 -21.59 -2.66
C GLY A 256 -21.09 -21.31 -1.53
N LYS A 257 -20.61 -21.47 -0.29
CA LYS A 257 -21.44 -21.35 0.93
C LYS A 257 -21.38 -19.99 1.61
N LYS A 258 -20.45 -19.13 1.21
CA LYS A 258 -20.20 -17.82 1.83
C LYS A 258 -20.55 -16.66 0.92
N ARG A 259 -20.78 -15.48 1.52
CA ARG A 259 -21.01 -14.23 0.78
C ARG A 259 -19.67 -13.71 0.28
N VAL A 260 -19.47 -13.79 -1.03
CA VAL A 260 -18.18 -13.46 -1.67
C VAL A 260 -18.37 -12.47 -2.78
N HIS A 261 -17.40 -11.56 -2.94
CA HIS A 261 -17.35 -10.65 -4.08
C HIS A 261 -15.92 -10.46 -4.60
N GLY A 262 -15.81 -10.20 -5.91
CA GLY A 262 -14.57 -9.80 -6.56
C GLY A 262 -14.22 -8.33 -6.29
N TYR A 263 -12.93 -7.99 -6.22
CA TYR A 263 -12.43 -6.63 -6.14
C TYR A 263 -11.13 -6.47 -6.94
N HIS A 264 -11.08 -5.54 -7.89
CA HIS A 264 -9.84 -5.24 -8.61
C HIS A 264 -9.79 -3.80 -9.14
N GLY A 265 -8.60 -3.33 -9.53
CA GLY A 265 -8.37 -1.95 -10.00
C GLY A 265 -9.14 -1.53 -11.26
N GLY A 266 -9.61 -2.48 -12.09
CA GLY A 266 -10.45 -2.21 -13.25
C GLY A 266 -11.94 -1.93 -12.96
N MET A 267 -12.39 -2.06 -11.70
CA MET A 267 -13.78 -1.77 -11.32
C MET A 267 -13.99 -0.27 -11.16
N ASN A 268 -15.24 0.18 -11.30
CA ASN A 268 -15.56 1.58 -11.09
C ASN A 268 -15.33 1.98 -9.60
N SER A 269 -15.10 3.27 -9.36
CA SER A 269 -14.75 3.77 -8.01
C SER A 269 -15.87 3.56 -6.99
N MET A 270 -17.13 3.70 -7.40
CA MET A 270 -18.30 3.54 -6.53
C MET A 270 -18.51 2.09 -6.10
N GLU A 271 -18.38 1.12 -7.02
CA GLU A 271 -18.43 -0.31 -6.74
C GLU A 271 -17.33 -0.73 -5.77
N ARG A 272 -16.09 -0.27 -5.99
CA ARG A 272 -14.98 -0.54 -5.06
C ARG A 272 -15.29 -0.03 -3.66
N MET A 273 -15.79 1.19 -3.56
CA MET A 273 -16.18 1.79 -2.27
C MET A 273 -17.30 0.99 -1.59
N LEU A 274 -18.32 0.59 -2.35
CA LEU A 274 -19.43 -0.23 -1.85
C LEU A 274 -18.94 -1.59 -1.32
N ILE A 275 -18.21 -2.35 -2.14
CA ILE A 275 -17.71 -3.69 -1.78
C ILE A 275 -16.78 -3.62 -0.56
N GLN A 276 -15.90 -2.61 -0.51
CA GLN A 276 -15.04 -2.38 0.65
C GLN A 276 -15.88 -2.10 1.90
N SER A 277 -16.90 -1.23 1.80
CA SER A 277 -17.80 -0.93 2.92
C SER A 277 -18.53 -2.18 3.43
N GLN A 278 -19.06 -3.01 2.51
CA GLN A 278 -19.74 -4.27 2.85
C GLN A 278 -18.83 -5.26 3.58
N PHE A 279 -17.57 -5.40 3.13
CA PHE A 279 -16.61 -6.27 3.80
C PHE A 279 -16.23 -5.75 5.20
N LEU A 280 -16.04 -4.43 5.35
CA LEU A 280 -15.77 -3.82 6.66
C LEU A 280 -16.96 -4.00 7.62
N ALA A 281 -18.18 -3.88 7.12
CA ALA A 281 -19.42 -4.06 7.88
C ALA A 281 -19.75 -5.54 8.21
N GLY A 282 -19.03 -6.50 7.63
CA GLY A 282 -19.30 -7.94 7.82
C GLY A 282 -20.49 -8.45 6.98
N GLU A 283 -20.88 -7.73 5.95
CA GLU A 283 -21.89 -8.16 4.97
C GLU A 283 -21.32 -9.11 3.92
N LEU A 284 -20.01 -9.04 3.67
CA LEU A 284 -19.27 -10.02 2.88
C LEU A 284 -18.33 -10.81 3.80
N ASP A 285 -18.32 -12.12 3.63
CA ASP A 285 -17.44 -13.03 4.37
C ASP A 285 -16.05 -13.08 3.73
N VAL A 286 -15.97 -13.04 2.40
CA VAL A 286 -14.70 -13.12 1.68
C VAL A 286 -14.65 -12.14 0.53
N ILE A 287 -13.47 -11.53 0.34
CA ILE A 287 -13.16 -10.77 -0.85
C ILE A 287 -12.12 -11.53 -1.67
N ILE A 288 -12.43 -11.78 -2.94
CA ILE A 288 -11.44 -12.27 -3.92
C ILE A 288 -10.91 -11.05 -4.65
N ALA A 289 -9.60 -10.85 -4.70
CA ALA A 289 -9.04 -9.60 -5.20
C ALA A 289 -7.65 -9.69 -5.79
N THR A 290 -7.28 -8.67 -6.57
CA THR A 290 -5.86 -8.39 -6.83
C THR A 290 -5.24 -7.60 -5.67
N ASN A 291 -3.94 -7.32 -5.76
CA ASN A 291 -3.23 -6.42 -4.83
C ASN A 291 -3.89 -5.03 -4.64
N ALA A 292 -4.80 -4.63 -5.54
CA ALA A 292 -5.60 -3.42 -5.42
C ALA A 292 -6.49 -3.42 -4.16
N PHE A 293 -6.92 -4.60 -3.69
CA PHE A 293 -7.63 -4.72 -2.41
C PHE A 293 -6.61 -4.90 -1.29
N GLY A 294 -6.10 -3.80 -0.79
CA GLY A 294 -5.07 -3.94 0.22
C GLY A 294 -4.74 -2.67 0.94
N MET A 295 -4.00 -1.79 0.30
CA MET A 295 -3.45 -0.65 1.02
C MET A 295 -4.58 0.18 1.67
N GLY A 296 -4.51 0.40 2.98
CA GLY A 296 -5.52 1.15 3.73
C GLY A 296 -6.69 0.37 4.32
N ILE A 297 -6.87 -0.93 4.06
CA ILE A 297 -7.93 -1.70 4.74
C ILE A 297 -7.59 -1.83 6.22
N ASP A 298 -8.52 -1.42 7.09
CA ASP A 298 -8.43 -1.57 8.54
C ASP A 298 -9.58 -2.38 9.13
N LYS A 299 -9.59 -3.68 8.80
CA LYS A 299 -10.47 -4.68 9.41
C LYS A 299 -9.66 -5.49 10.42
N PRO A 300 -9.93 -5.37 11.74
CA PRO A 300 -9.08 -5.98 12.77
C PRO A 300 -9.19 -7.51 12.80
N ASP A 301 -10.29 -8.06 12.31
CA ASP A 301 -10.74 -9.43 12.51
C ASP A 301 -10.61 -10.33 11.27
N ILE A 302 -9.79 -9.97 10.27
CA ILE A 302 -9.47 -10.86 9.14
C ILE A 302 -8.78 -12.12 9.69
N ARG A 303 -9.34 -13.29 9.42
CA ARG A 303 -8.85 -14.58 9.95
C ARG A 303 -7.93 -15.31 9.02
N TYR A 304 -8.06 -15.12 7.71
CA TYR A 304 -7.21 -15.80 6.75
C TYR A 304 -6.96 -14.97 5.49
N VAL A 305 -5.81 -15.24 4.88
CA VAL A 305 -5.47 -14.80 3.53
C VAL A 305 -5.07 -16.03 2.73
N ILE A 306 -5.68 -16.22 1.56
CA ILE A 306 -5.33 -17.27 0.61
C ILE A 306 -4.72 -16.61 -0.61
N HIS A 307 -3.50 -16.94 -0.96
CA HIS A 307 -2.92 -16.58 -2.25
C HIS A 307 -3.26 -17.68 -3.25
N TYR A 308 -4.27 -17.42 -4.09
CA TYR A 308 -4.66 -18.30 -5.19
C TYR A 308 -3.51 -18.46 -6.20
N GLN A 309 -2.74 -17.39 -6.37
CA GLN A 309 -1.54 -17.33 -7.19
C GLN A 309 -0.40 -16.75 -6.38
N MET A 310 0.81 -17.26 -6.59
CA MET A 310 2.00 -16.75 -5.92
C MET A 310 2.17 -15.23 -6.17
N PRO A 311 2.46 -14.41 -5.15
CA PRO A 311 2.81 -13.00 -5.37
C PRO A 311 4.11 -12.80 -6.16
N ALA A 312 4.30 -11.59 -6.70
CA ALA A 312 5.50 -11.24 -7.46
C ALA A 312 6.76 -11.07 -6.60
N SER A 313 6.61 -10.86 -5.28
CA SER A 313 7.72 -10.69 -4.35
C SER A 313 7.34 -11.03 -2.91
N LEU A 314 8.36 -11.22 -2.06
CA LEU A 314 8.19 -11.45 -0.63
C LEU A 314 7.62 -10.24 0.12
N GLU A 315 7.88 -9.02 -0.35
CA GLU A 315 7.29 -7.81 0.24
C GLU A 315 5.80 -7.71 0.00
N ALA A 316 5.35 -8.04 -1.21
CA ALA A 316 3.91 -8.12 -1.51
C ALA A 316 3.26 -9.18 -0.63
N TYR A 317 3.84 -10.39 -0.58
CA TYR A 317 3.35 -11.47 0.28
C TYR A 317 3.25 -11.06 1.75
N ALA A 318 4.33 -10.49 2.32
CA ALA A 318 4.36 -10.06 3.72
C ALA A 318 3.34 -8.95 4.02
N GLN A 319 3.16 -7.99 3.12
CA GLN A 319 2.18 -6.92 3.25
C GLN A 319 0.74 -7.46 3.23
N GLU A 320 0.48 -8.42 2.35
CA GLU A 320 -0.84 -9.05 2.15
C GLU A 320 -1.23 -9.93 3.34
N ILE A 321 -0.35 -10.82 3.80
CA ILE A 321 -0.64 -11.67 4.97
C ILE A 321 -0.70 -10.88 6.27
N GLY A 322 0.01 -9.75 6.39
CA GLY A 322 -0.04 -8.88 7.58
C GLY A 322 -1.42 -8.26 7.85
N ARG A 323 -2.39 -8.49 6.97
CA ARG A 323 -3.81 -8.15 7.18
C ARG A 323 -4.48 -9.06 8.19
N ILE A 324 -3.98 -10.27 8.34
CA ILE A 324 -4.54 -11.29 9.21
C ILE A 324 -4.36 -10.86 10.67
N GLY A 325 -5.43 -11.01 11.46
CA GLY A 325 -5.30 -11.08 12.91
C GLY A 325 -4.80 -9.80 13.54
N ARG A 326 -5.17 -8.61 13.03
CA ARG A 326 -4.72 -7.33 13.59
C ARG A 326 -5.18 -7.12 15.04
N ASP A 327 -6.26 -7.77 15.45
CA ASP A 327 -6.71 -7.94 16.84
C ASP A 327 -5.81 -8.83 17.71
N GLY A 328 -4.76 -9.43 17.14
CA GLY A 328 -3.82 -10.32 17.81
C GLY A 328 -4.30 -11.78 17.90
N LYS A 329 -5.50 -12.08 17.43
CA LYS A 329 -6.04 -13.45 17.46
C LYS A 329 -5.40 -14.34 16.38
N PRO A 330 -5.44 -15.67 16.54
CA PRO A 330 -4.89 -16.59 15.54
C PRO A 330 -5.46 -16.34 14.14
N GLY A 331 -4.61 -16.49 13.14
CA GLY A 331 -5.03 -16.49 11.75
C GLY A 331 -4.08 -17.23 10.83
N TYR A 332 -4.50 -17.38 9.58
CA TYR A 332 -3.99 -18.40 8.67
C TYR A 332 -3.65 -17.83 7.29
N ALA A 333 -2.38 -17.89 6.92
CA ALA A 333 -1.89 -17.51 5.59
C ALA A 333 -1.65 -18.78 4.77
N LEU A 334 -2.42 -18.98 3.71
CA LEU A 334 -2.26 -20.10 2.79
C LEU A 334 -1.72 -19.60 1.45
N LEU A 335 -0.56 -20.08 1.04
CA LEU A 335 0.01 -19.82 -0.28
C LEU A 335 -0.16 -21.03 -1.18
N LEU A 336 -0.86 -20.86 -2.31
CA LEU A 336 -0.85 -21.83 -3.40
C LEU A 336 0.25 -21.45 -4.40
N PHE A 337 0.91 -22.45 -4.95
CA PHE A 337 1.98 -22.27 -5.93
C PHE A 337 1.86 -23.28 -7.06
N SER A 338 1.94 -22.79 -8.31
CA SER A 338 2.20 -23.59 -9.50
C SER A 338 3.31 -22.95 -10.33
N TRP A 339 3.93 -23.74 -11.21
CA TRP A 339 4.94 -23.24 -12.15
C TRP A 339 4.36 -22.27 -13.18
N ASP A 340 3.07 -22.37 -13.50
CA ASP A 340 2.39 -21.45 -14.41
C ASP A 340 2.30 -20.03 -13.82
N ASP A 341 2.26 -19.89 -12.49
CA ASP A 341 2.27 -18.58 -11.84
C ASP A 341 3.55 -17.79 -12.16
N LEU A 342 4.68 -18.48 -12.36
CA LEU A 342 5.94 -17.84 -12.76
C LEU A 342 5.84 -17.21 -14.15
N GLN A 343 5.21 -17.91 -15.09
CA GLN A 343 5.03 -17.43 -16.46
C GLN A 343 4.11 -16.19 -16.49
N ILE A 344 3.08 -16.18 -15.65
CA ILE A 344 2.18 -15.02 -15.50
C ILE A 344 2.98 -13.79 -15.06
N HIS A 345 3.85 -13.92 -14.06
CA HIS A 345 4.69 -12.81 -13.60
C HIS A 345 5.74 -12.39 -14.63
N GLN A 346 6.38 -13.34 -15.33
CA GLN A 346 7.33 -13.02 -16.39
C GLN A 346 6.67 -12.22 -17.52
N HIS A 347 5.48 -12.64 -17.96
CA HIS A 347 4.71 -11.92 -18.98
C HIS A 347 4.28 -10.53 -18.53
N MET A 348 3.85 -10.38 -17.26
CA MET A 348 3.52 -9.06 -16.71
C MET A 348 4.73 -8.14 -16.66
N LEU A 349 5.91 -8.66 -16.27
CA LEU A 349 7.16 -7.91 -16.29
C LEU A 349 7.58 -7.49 -17.70
N GLU A 350 7.39 -8.34 -18.70
CA GLU A 350 7.70 -7.98 -20.09
C GLU A 350 6.80 -6.87 -20.63
N LYS A 351 5.53 -6.83 -20.20
CA LYS A 351 4.59 -5.77 -20.59
C LYS A 351 4.78 -4.46 -19.81
N GLU A 352 5.28 -4.53 -18.58
CA GLU A 352 5.47 -3.34 -17.74
C GLU A 352 6.66 -2.48 -18.20
N TYR A 353 7.70 -3.09 -18.79
CA TYR A 353 8.93 -2.39 -19.16
C TYR A 353 9.08 -2.25 -20.68
N PRO A 354 9.52 -1.08 -21.18
CA PRO A 354 9.68 -0.84 -22.61
C PRO A 354 10.83 -1.67 -23.15
N THR A 355 10.73 -2.14 -24.39
CA THR A 355 11.87 -2.70 -25.14
C THR A 355 12.80 -1.61 -25.64
N GLN A 356 14.05 -1.94 -25.96
CA GLN A 356 15.01 -0.99 -26.53
C GLN A 356 14.46 -0.25 -27.76
N ALA A 357 13.73 -0.97 -28.64
CA ALA A 357 13.10 -0.38 -29.82
C ALA A 357 11.99 0.63 -29.46
N GLN A 358 11.20 0.35 -28.42
CA GLN A 358 10.19 1.30 -27.92
C GLN A 358 10.83 2.54 -27.30
N VAL A 359 11.94 2.40 -26.55
CA VAL A 359 12.68 3.56 -26.03
C VAL A 359 13.21 4.45 -27.16
N GLN A 360 13.78 3.86 -28.21
CA GLN A 360 14.27 4.60 -29.38
C GLN A 360 13.14 5.33 -30.11
N LYS A 361 12.03 4.65 -30.35
CA LYS A 361 10.83 5.24 -30.98
C LYS A 361 10.26 6.40 -30.16
N TYR A 362 10.17 6.22 -28.84
CA TYR A 362 9.72 7.26 -27.91
C TYR A 362 10.62 8.51 -27.96
N GLU A 363 11.94 8.32 -28.00
CA GLU A 363 12.89 9.42 -28.13
C GLU A 363 12.77 10.15 -29.49
N GLN A 364 12.57 9.41 -30.59
CA GLN A 364 12.38 10.00 -31.91
C GLN A 364 11.15 10.93 -31.95
N LEU A 365 10.02 10.51 -31.38
CA LEU A 365 8.83 11.37 -31.28
C LEU A 365 9.07 12.61 -30.43
N CYS A 366 9.76 12.43 -29.30
CA CYS A 366 10.15 13.54 -28.44
C CYS A 366 10.99 14.58 -29.20
N ASN A 367 11.95 14.12 -30.00
CA ASN A 367 12.83 14.99 -30.79
C ASN A 367 12.08 15.64 -31.97
N ALA A 368 11.07 14.96 -32.52
CA ALA A 368 10.19 15.49 -33.55
C ALA A 368 9.11 16.46 -33.01
N GLY A 369 9.04 16.68 -31.69
CA GLY A 369 8.05 17.56 -31.07
C GLY A 369 6.61 17.03 -31.14
N VAL A 370 6.43 15.73 -31.36
CA VAL A 370 5.11 15.11 -31.43
C VAL A 370 4.50 15.02 -30.02
N PRO A 371 3.25 15.46 -29.81
CA PRO A 371 2.56 15.29 -28.54
C PRO A 371 2.43 13.80 -28.17
N LEU A 372 2.87 13.43 -26.98
CA LEU A 372 2.80 12.07 -26.44
C LEU A 372 1.41 11.79 -25.84
N THR A 373 0.37 11.82 -26.67
CA THR A 373 -0.98 11.44 -26.23
C THR A 373 -1.06 9.93 -26.00
N ASN A 374 -2.06 9.49 -25.23
CA ASN A 374 -2.28 8.06 -24.97
C ASN A 374 -2.49 7.27 -26.28
N GLU A 375 -3.11 7.88 -27.28
CA GLU A 375 -3.28 7.27 -28.60
C GLU A 375 -1.95 7.10 -29.33
N ALA A 376 -1.07 8.11 -29.28
CA ALA A 376 0.26 8.05 -29.90
C ALA A 376 1.15 6.98 -29.25
N LEU A 377 1.08 6.84 -27.92
CA LEU A 377 1.78 5.79 -27.18
C LEU A 377 1.24 4.39 -27.52
N ALA A 378 -0.10 4.24 -27.57
CA ALA A 378 -0.74 2.97 -27.89
C ALA A 378 -0.37 2.46 -29.31
N MET A 379 -0.22 3.34 -30.29
CA MET A 379 0.27 2.97 -31.65
C MET A 379 1.67 2.36 -31.66
N MET A 380 2.43 2.49 -30.57
CA MET A 380 3.77 1.94 -30.40
C MET A 380 3.82 0.74 -29.43
N ASP A 381 2.66 0.21 -29.05
CA ASP A 381 2.51 -0.78 -27.98
C ASP A 381 3.11 -0.30 -26.63
N ILE A 382 3.12 1.01 -26.40
CA ILE A 382 3.55 1.61 -25.13
C ILE A 382 2.30 1.85 -24.28
N SER A 383 2.21 1.20 -23.12
CA SER A 383 1.13 1.46 -22.17
C SER A 383 1.27 2.84 -21.53
N GLU A 384 0.18 3.34 -20.92
CA GLU A 384 0.20 4.60 -20.20
C GLU A 384 1.25 4.59 -19.07
N GLU A 385 1.34 3.49 -18.32
CA GLU A 385 2.32 3.32 -17.24
C GLU A 385 3.76 3.30 -17.77
N MET A 386 3.98 2.63 -18.90
CA MET A 386 5.28 2.58 -19.57
C MET A 386 5.67 3.97 -20.10
N GLY A 387 4.72 4.71 -20.65
CA GLY A 387 4.91 6.10 -21.09
C GLY A 387 5.29 7.02 -19.94
N ALA A 388 4.60 6.92 -18.80
CA ALA A 388 4.94 7.67 -17.59
C ALA A 388 6.34 7.34 -17.06
N LEU A 389 6.75 6.07 -17.11
CA LEU A 389 8.09 5.62 -16.74
C LEU A 389 9.17 6.23 -17.67
N LEU A 390 8.92 6.21 -18.99
CA LEU A 390 9.83 6.80 -19.99
C LEU A 390 9.95 8.31 -19.84
N ALA A 391 8.83 9.01 -19.62
CA ALA A 391 8.82 10.45 -19.34
C ALA A 391 9.66 10.78 -18.11
N PHE A 392 9.50 10.00 -17.04
CA PHE A 392 10.27 10.15 -15.81
C PHE A 392 11.79 10.02 -16.05
N TYR A 393 12.24 8.94 -16.71
CA TYR A 393 13.68 8.75 -16.95
C TYR A 393 14.24 9.80 -17.91
N LYS A 394 13.46 10.24 -18.90
CA LYS A 394 13.85 11.33 -19.79
C LYS A 394 14.11 12.61 -19.00
N GLU A 395 13.19 13.02 -18.13
CA GLU A 395 13.40 14.21 -17.27
C GLU A 395 14.64 14.07 -16.39
N ARG A 396 14.87 12.90 -15.79
CA ARG A 396 16.04 12.67 -14.94
C ARG A 396 17.35 12.76 -15.73
N VAL A 397 17.38 12.16 -16.92
CA VAL A 397 18.53 12.21 -17.83
C VAL A 397 18.79 13.64 -18.29
N LEU A 398 17.73 14.41 -18.60
CA LEU A 398 17.85 15.83 -18.96
C LEU A 398 18.42 16.67 -17.81
N ALA A 399 17.92 16.50 -16.58
CA ALA A 399 18.42 17.21 -15.41
C ALA A 399 19.90 16.92 -15.11
N SER A 400 20.33 15.65 -15.29
CA SER A 400 21.76 15.30 -15.19
C SER A 400 22.61 15.85 -16.33
N TYR A 401 22.03 16.03 -17.52
CA TYR A 401 22.72 16.59 -18.69
C TYR A 401 22.89 18.11 -18.64
N GLU A 402 21.86 18.84 -18.20
CA GLU A 402 21.93 20.30 -18.01
C GLU A 402 23.00 20.70 -16.98
N ALA A 403 23.25 19.83 -15.99
CA ALA A 403 24.35 19.99 -15.04
C ALA A 403 25.75 19.74 -15.65
N ALA A 404 25.84 19.15 -16.84
CA ALA A 404 27.08 18.66 -17.45
C ALA A 404 27.42 19.27 -18.84
N ALA A 405 26.82 20.40 -19.23
CA ALA A 405 27.03 21.12 -20.51
C ALA A 405 28.46 21.03 -21.10
N ALA A 406 28.74 21.00 -22.42
CA ALA A 406 27.98 21.05 -23.67
C ALA A 406 28.84 20.38 -24.77
N GLY A 407 28.23 19.78 -25.80
CA GLY A 407 28.91 19.53 -27.09
C GLY A 407 28.92 18.10 -27.63
N GLU A 408 28.57 17.08 -26.84
CA GLU A 408 28.51 15.69 -27.33
C GLU A 408 27.07 15.20 -27.53
N SER A 409 26.89 14.38 -28.58
CA SER A 409 25.68 13.60 -28.83
C SER A 409 25.46 12.65 -27.66
N TYR A 410 24.58 13.03 -26.76
CA TYR A 410 24.30 12.27 -25.54
C TYR A 410 23.33 11.13 -25.86
N PRO A 411 23.66 9.86 -25.60
CA PRO A 411 22.82 8.73 -25.99
C PRO A 411 21.65 8.56 -25.01
N LYS A 412 20.71 9.54 -25.01
CA LYS A 412 19.59 9.61 -24.06
C LYS A 412 18.77 8.33 -24.07
N ALA A 413 18.43 7.81 -25.25
CA ALA A 413 17.71 6.54 -25.39
C ALA A 413 18.45 5.35 -24.75
N GLN A 414 19.79 5.30 -24.86
CA GLN A 414 20.58 4.20 -24.30
C GLN A 414 20.59 4.25 -22.76
N ILE A 415 20.70 5.44 -22.18
CA ILE A 415 20.68 5.62 -20.72
C ILE A 415 19.30 5.29 -20.16
N ILE A 416 18.23 5.79 -20.80
CA ILE A 416 16.85 5.46 -20.41
C ILE A 416 16.63 3.95 -20.44
N TRP A 417 17.04 3.29 -21.53
CA TRP A 417 16.96 1.83 -21.67
C TRP A 417 17.74 1.09 -20.58
N GLN A 418 18.98 1.50 -20.29
CA GLN A 418 19.78 0.88 -19.23
C GLN A 418 19.13 1.01 -17.84
N GLU A 419 18.52 2.15 -17.54
CA GLU A 419 17.82 2.34 -16.27
C GLU A 419 16.53 1.50 -16.19
N THR A 420 15.77 1.40 -17.28
CA THR A 420 14.59 0.52 -17.31
C THR A 420 14.97 -0.96 -17.19
N GLU A 421 16.06 -1.39 -17.83
CA GLU A 421 16.54 -2.78 -17.75
C GLU A 421 17.08 -3.13 -16.36
N LYS A 422 17.85 -2.24 -15.73
CA LYS A 422 18.29 -2.42 -14.33
C LYS A 422 17.09 -2.66 -13.41
N ARG A 423 16.02 -1.90 -13.63
CA ARG A 423 14.79 -1.98 -12.85
C ARG A 423 14.02 -3.28 -13.11
N LYS A 424 13.90 -3.70 -14.37
CA LYS A 424 13.34 -5.00 -14.77
C LYS A 424 14.12 -6.15 -14.11
N GLY A 425 15.45 -6.12 -14.18
CA GLY A 425 16.33 -7.13 -13.57
C GLY A 425 16.16 -7.23 -12.05
N PHE A 426 15.91 -6.11 -11.37
CA PHE A 426 15.62 -6.12 -9.95
C PHE A 426 14.26 -6.76 -9.60
N LYS A 427 13.20 -6.51 -10.37
CA LYS A 427 11.93 -7.23 -10.19
C LYS A 427 12.06 -8.72 -10.49
N GLN A 428 12.84 -9.09 -11.51
CA GLN A 428 13.14 -10.50 -11.79
C GLN A 428 13.88 -11.17 -10.62
N LYS A 429 14.83 -10.47 -9.99
CA LYS A 429 15.50 -10.95 -8.78
C LYS A 429 14.52 -11.19 -7.63
N LYS A 430 13.60 -10.25 -7.37
CA LYS A 430 12.55 -10.42 -6.35
C LYS A 430 11.64 -11.61 -6.60
N LEU A 431 11.26 -11.82 -7.85
CA LEU A 431 10.48 -12.98 -8.25
C LEU A 431 11.25 -14.29 -8.01
N ALA A 432 12.56 -14.31 -8.32
CA ALA A 432 13.42 -15.45 -8.02
C ALA A 432 13.58 -15.70 -6.51
N GLU A 433 13.65 -14.65 -5.69
CA GLU A 433 13.64 -14.75 -4.23
C GLU A 433 12.33 -15.35 -3.71
N MET A 434 11.19 -14.98 -4.29
CA MET A 434 9.88 -15.57 -3.97
C MET A 434 9.80 -17.05 -4.36
N VAL A 435 10.32 -17.43 -5.54
CA VAL A 435 10.43 -18.84 -5.95
C VAL A 435 11.33 -19.63 -5.00
N SER A 436 12.46 -19.05 -4.60
CA SER A 436 13.37 -19.67 -3.63
C SER A 436 12.67 -19.89 -2.27
N TYR A 437 11.85 -18.95 -1.84
CA TYR A 437 11.07 -19.06 -0.60
C TYR A 437 10.07 -20.22 -0.62
N VAL A 438 9.28 -20.36 -1.69
CA VAL A 438 8.29 -21.46 -1.79
C VAL A 438 8.97 -22.82 -1.94
N ARG A 439 10.12 -22.88 -2.63
CA ARG A 439 10.85 -24.13 -2.87
C ARG A 439 11.81 -24.53 -1.75
N GLY A 440 12.20 -23.60 -0.89
CA GLY A 440 13.16 -23.88 0.19
C GLY A 440 12.62 -24.93 1.15
N GLU A 441 13.50 -25.57 1.92
CA GLU A 441 13.10 -26.57 2.94
C GLU A 441 13.06 -25.96 4.35
N ASN A 442 13.60 -24.76 4.51
CA ASN A 442 13.65 -24.05 5.78
C ASN A 442 12.26 -23.58 6.22
N CYS A 443 12.09 -23.39 7.53
CA CYS A 443 10.92 -22.74 8.13
C CYS A 443 10.50 -21.50 7.32
N LEU A 444 9.23 -21.42 6.94
CA LEU A 444 8.69 -20.30 6.15
C LEU A 444 8.84 -18.97 6.92
N ARG A 445 8.52 -18.97 8.21
CA ARG A 445 8.62 -17.77 9.05
C ARG A 445 10.06 -17.27 9.18
N SER A 446 11.01 -18.14 9.52
CA SER A 446 12.44 -17.79 9.61
C SER A 446 13.00 -17.30 8.27
N SER A 447 12.52 -17.85 7.15
CA SER A 447 12.93 -17.41 5.81
C SER A 447 12.49 -15.98 5.52
N ILE A 448 11.27 -15.59 5.92
CA ILE A 448 10.78 -14.20 5.82
C ILE A 448 11.56 -13.28 6.75
N ASN A 449 11.79 -13.67 7.99
CA ASN A 449 12.55 -12.87 8.95
C ASN A 449 13.96 -12.60 8.42
N THR A 450 14.63 -13.63 7.90
CA THR A 450 15.95 -13.50 7.27
C THR A 450 15.93 -12.51 6.11
N TYR A 451 14.91 -12.57 5.24
CA TYR A 451 14.76 -11.65 4.11
C TYR A 451 14.70 -10.17 4.55
N PHE A 452 13.93 -9.89 5.61
CA PHE A 452 13.80 -8.53 6.16
C PHE A 452 14.89 -8.15 7.17
N LYS A 453 15.85 -9.05 7.44
CA LYS A 453 16.90 -8.92 8.46
C LYS A 453 16.31 -8.69 9.86
N GLU A 454 15.28 -9.45 10.20
CA GLU A 454 14.68 -9.49 11.54
C GLU A 454 15.28 -10.62 12.39
N ASN A 455 15.22 -10.44 13.71
CA ASN A 455 15.60 -11.49 14.63
C ASN A 455 14.51 -12.56 14.71
N ASP A 456 14.91 -13.82 14.72
CA ASP A 456 13.98 -14.91 15.00
C ASP A 456 13.52 -14.86 16.47
N HIS A 457 12.22 -15.07 16.68
CA HIS A 457 11.61 -15.17 18.00
C HIS A 457 11.26 -16.63 18.31
N GLN A 458 11.04 -16.97 19.58
CA GLN A 458 10.46 -18.27 19.92
C GLN A 458 9.10 -18.41 19.24
N PHE A 459 8.95 -19.48 18.46
CA PHE A 459 7.73 -19.74 17.70
C PHE A 459 6.76 -20.58 18.52
N ASP A 460 5.48 -20.27 18.37
CA ASP A 460 4.37 -21.03 18.92
C ASP A 460 4.07 -22.29 18.11
N LEU A 461 3.13 -23.11 18.59
CA LEU A 461 2.57 -24.29 17.89
C LEU A 461 1.95 -23.97 16.52
N TYR A 462 1.93 -22.70 16.12
CA TYR A 462 1.28 -22.17 14.93
C TYR A 462 2.29 -21.63 13.90
N CYS A 463 3.56 -22.07 13.95
CA CYS A 463 4.62 -21.49 13.14
C CYS A 463 4.40 -21.59 11.62
N CYS A 464 4.55 -22.77 11.03
CA CYS A 464 4.34 -22.98 9.59
C CYS A 464 4.22 -24.47 9.22
N LYS A 465 3.80 -24.75 7.97
CA LYS A 465 3.68 -26.12 7.42
C LYS A 465 4.92 -26.98 7.69
N LYS A 466 6.10 -26.45 7.42
CA LYS A 466 7.39 -27.15 7.55
C LYS A 466 7.78 -27.45 9.00
N CYS A 467 7.17 -26.76 9.96
CA CYS A 467 7.37 -26.98 11.39
C CYS A 467 6.30 -27.90 12.01
N GLY A 468 5.30 -28.37 11.24
CA GLY A 468 4.21 -29.22 11.72
C GLY A 468 2.95 -28.43 12.13
N LEU A 469 2.35 -27.71 11.19
CA LEU A 469 1.14 -26.90 11.43
C LEU A 469 -0.13 -27.76 11.53
N THR A 470 -0.89 -27.63 12.62
CA THR A 470 -2.23 -28.21 12.77
C THR A 470 -3.30 -27.26 12.23
N LYS A 471 -4.14 -27.73 11.29
CA LYS A 471 -5.14 -26.89 10.59
C LYS A 471 -6.47 -26.75 11.32
N ASP A 472 -6.82 -27.70 12.20
CA ASP A 472 -8.15 -27.78 12.82
C ASP A 472 -8.52 -26.53 13.63
N ALA A 473 -7.53 -25.83 14.20
CA ALA A 473 -7.73 -24.58 14.94
C ALA A 473 -8.26 -23.42 14.07
N TYR A 474 -8.17 -23.53 12.74
CA TYR A 474 -8.59 -22.48 11.79
C TYR A 474 -9.89 -22.80 11.07
N PHE A 475 -10.40 -24.02 11.19
CA PHE A 475 -11.64 -24.43 10.56
C PHE A 475 -12.84 -24.19 11.48
N GLN A 476 -14.02 -24.03 10.87
CA GLN A 476 -15.28 -23.95 11.58
C GLN A 476 -15.53 -25.27 12.31
N THR A 477 -15.91 -25.19 13.58
CA THR A 477 -16.48 -26.33 14.30
C THR A 477 -17.92 -26.53 13.84
N ASN A 478 -18.35 -27.79 13.67
CA ASN A 478 -19.68 -28.15 13.15
C ASN A 478 -20.87 -27.53 13.93
N ASP A 479 -20.64 -26.99 15.14
CA ASP A 479 -21.67 -26.38 15.99
C ASP A 479 -22.05 -24.94 15.59
N ASN A 480 -21.22 -24.23 14.81
CA ASN A 480 -21.48 -22.82 14.44
C ASN A 480 -22.20 -22.61 13.10
N ALA A 481 -22.48 -23.69 12.35
CA ALA A 481 -23.15 -23.60 11.05
C ALA A 481 -24.64 -23.19 11.15
N SER A 482 -25.20 -23.06 12.36
CA SER A 482 -26.63 -22.84 12.60
C SER A 482 -27.01 -21.45 13.12
N VAL A 483 -26.07 -20.51 13.31
CA VAL A 483 -26.38 -19.22 13.97
C VAL A 483 -26.06 -18.01 13.08
N LYS A 484 -27.14 -17.30 12.72
CA LYS A 484 -27.27 -15.99 12.01
C LYS A 484 -27.48 -16.03 10.51
N ASN A 485 -28.65 -16.55 10.13
CA ASN A 485 -29.37 -16.11 8.94
C ASN A 485 -30.37 -14.99 9.31
N GLU A 486 -29.93 -13.97 10.08
CA GLU A 486 -30.69 -12.73 10.16
C GLU A 486 -30.46 -11.99 8.84
N GLN A 487 -31.49 -11.93 8.01
CA GLN A 487 -31.52 -11.07 6.83
C GLN A 487 -31.32 -9.63 7.28
N ILE A 488 -30.07 -9.17 7.32
CA ILE A 488 -29.75 -7.75 7.36
C ILE A 488 -30.18 -7.20 6.01
N LYS A 489 -31.41 -6.68 5.95
CA LYS A 489 -31.92 -5.95 4.78
C LYS A 489 -31.07 -4.69 4.61
N TRP A 490 -30.11 -4.77 3.70
CA TRP A 490 -29.29 -3.64 3.31
C TRP A 490 -30.15 -2.49 2.79
N ASN A 491 -29.92 -1.29 3.32
CA ASN A 491 -30.60 -0.07 2.90
C ASN A 491 -29.61 0.80 2.12
N LEU A 492 -29.68 0.72 0.79
CA LEU A 492 -28.87 1.53 -0.14
C LEU A 492 -28.88 3.02 0.22
N ARG A 493 -30.02 3.57 0.68
CA ARG A 493 -30.10 4.98 1.10
C ARG A 493 -29.21 5.26 2.30
N GLN A 494 -29.20 4.39 3.30
CA GLN A 494 -28.40 4.62 4.51
C GLN A 494 -26.89 4.51 4.23
N ALA A 495 -26.48 3.59 3.35
CA ALA A 495 -25.10 3.49 2.89
C ALA A 495 -24.71 4.72 2.04
N LEU A 496 -25.58 5.16 1.12
CA LEU A 496 -25.36 6.37 0.32
C LEU A 496 -25.33 7.64 1.17
N ASP A 497 -26.18 7.78 2.18
CA ASP A 497 -26.21 8.94 3.09
C ASP A 497 -24.92 9.02 3.95
N THR A 498 -24.31 7.85 4.25
CA THR A 498 -23.02 7.79 4.94
C THR A 498 -21.86 8.15 4.01
N LEU A 499 -21.92 7.75 2.74
CA LEU A 499 -20.87 7.96 1.74
C LEU A 499 -20.96 9.35 1.05
N LEU A 500 -22.15 9.95 1.01
CA LEU A 500 -22.45 11.25 0.41
C LEU A 500 -23.23 12.13 1.41
N PRO A 501 -22.61 12.59 2.51
CA PRO A 501 -23.34 13.22 3.62
C PRO A 501 -23.92 14.62 3.32
N ASN A 502 -23.83 15.13 2.09
CA ASN A 502 -24.40 16.42 1.69
C ASN A 502 -25.07 16.33 0.32
N LYS A 503 -26.38 16.09 0.32
CA LYS A 503 -27.32 16.80 -0.56
C LYS A 503 -28.19 17.69 0.30
#